data_AF-A0A0M3IAC2-F1
#
_entry.id   AF-A0A0M3IAC2-F1
#
_cell.length_a   1.000
_cell.length_b   1.000
_cell.length_c   1.000
_cell.angle_alpha   90.00
_cell.angle_beta   90.00
_cell.angle_gamma   90.00
#
_symmetry.space_group_name_H-M   'P 1'
#
loop_
_entity.id
_entity.type
_entity.pdbx_description
1 polymer ?
#
loop_
_entity_poly.entity_id
_entity_poly.type
_entity_poly.pdbx_seq_one_letter_code
_entity_poly.pdbx_strand_id
1 'polypeptide(L)'
;MAQMINERASTSIECPPTPAPTIVTSEMRQLADTMYEKVASYLQGQIDGTIAEYKLLEDMNNVTGQRYDDMKQVASGVATKLSQLNQKCTFASFTSTSWMAKLSEVVLSKRLEGTKKLRVKFEVALGELHESLRPYLQQIDEIDESSRRLEEAATILDQYVTSLGSLLLPSKSYYWYCLL
;
A
#
# COMPACT_ATOMS: atom_id res chain seq x y z
N MET A 1 -29.98 -6.99 62.17
CA MET A 1 -29.75 -6.25 63.44
C MET A 1 -30.50 -4.94 63.34
N ALA A 2 -31.38 -4.73 64.32
CA ALA A 2 -32.38 -3.67 64.37
C ALA A 2 -31.77 -2.29 64.59
N GLN A 3 -32.35 -1.26 63.97
CA GLN A 3 -32.42 0.07 64.56
C GLN A 3 -33.88 0.53 64.53
N MET A 4 -34.55 0.27 65.65
CA MET A 4 -35.84 0.83 66.00
C MET A 4 -35.66 2.35 66.14
N ILE A 5 -36.31 3.12 65.27
CA ILE A 5 -36.40 4.57 65.44
C ILE A 5 -37.29 4.80 66.66
N ASN A 6 -36.65 5.36 67.69
CA ASN A 6 -37.19 5.75 68.98
C ASN A 6 -38.43 6.64 68.82
N GLU A 7 -39.61 6.08 69.08
CA GLU A 7 -40.83 6.84 69.39
C GLU A 7 -40.59 7.64 70.67
N ARG A 8 -40.06 8.86 70.55
CA ARG A 8 -40.24 9.84 71.62
C ARG A 8 -41.70 10.21 71.63
N ALA A 9 -42.38 9.72 72.67
CA ALA A 9 -43.69 10.15 73.11
C ALA A 9 -43.86 11.66 72.93
N SER A 10 -44.85 12.05 72.13
CA SER A 10 -45.42 13.39 72.15
C SER A 10 -45.96 13.64 73.55
N THR A 11 -45.18 14.31 74.40
CA THR A 11 -45.77 15.03 75.52
C THR A 11 -46.57 16.17 74.91
N SER A 12 -47.86 15.93 74.72
CA SER A 12 -48.85 16.97 74.41
C SER A 12 -48.75 18.01 75.53
N ILE A 13 -48.07 19.12 75.25
CA ILE A 13 -48.16 20.31 76.10
C ILE A 13 -49.63 20.73 76.05
N GLU A 14 -50.28 20.72 77.20
CA GLU A 14 -51.62 21.26 77.40
C GLU A 14 -51.73 22.62 76.72
N CYS A 15 -52.75 22.77 75.87
CA CYS A 15 -53.09 24.04 75.28
C CYS A 15 -53.48 24.99 76.43
N PRO A 16 -52.83 26.16 76.59
CA PRO A 16 -53.20 27.09 77.63
C PRO A 16 -54.66 27.54 77.42
N PRO A 17 -55.41 27.84 78.51
CA PRO A 17 -56.80 28.25 78.40
C PRO A 17 -56.90 29.47 77.47
N THR A 18 -57.81 29.39 76.49
CA THR A 18 -58.09 30.46 75.54
C THR A 18 -58.28 31.78 76.30
N PRO A 19 -57.42 32.79 76.07
CA PRO A 19 -57.61 34.10 76.69
C PRO A 19 -58.97 34.67 76.24
N ALA A 20 -59.73 35.22 77.20
CA ALA A 20 -60.96 35.98 76.97
C ALA A 20 -60.79 36.96 75.78
N PRO A 21 -61.87 37.30 75.03
CA PRO A 21 -61.78 38.02 73.76
C PRO A 21 -60.94 39.28 73.94
N THR A 22 -59.69 39.19 73.50
CA THR A 22 -58.73 40.27 73.62
C THR A 22 -59.21 41.36 72.68
N ILE A 23 -59.47 42.56 73.19
CA ILE A 23 -59.77 43.71 72.36
C ILE A 23 -58.54 43.90 71.48
N VAL A 24 -58.62 43.42 70.23
CA VAL A 24 -57.57 43.59 69.23
C VAL A 24 -57.42 45.09 69.03
N THR A 25 -56.36 45.68 69.56
CA THR A 25 -56.05 47.09 69.34
C THR A 25 -55.77 47.28 67.85
N SER A 26 -56.12 48.44 67.30
CA SER A 26 -55.97 48.71 65.86
C SER A 26 -54.53 48.50 65.37
N GLU A 27 -53.54 48.79 66.21
CA GLU A 27 -52.12 48.61 65.94
C GLU A 27 -51.73 47.12 65.76
N MET A 28 -52.27 46.22 66.57
CA MET A 28 -52.03 44.77 66.43
C MET A 28 -52.58 44.24 65.10
N ARG A 29 -53.73 44.76 64.66
CA ARG A 29 -54.31 44.43 63.36
C ARG A 29 -53.46 44.97 62.21
N GLN A 30 -53.04 46.24 62.30
CA GLN A 30 -52.19 46.88 61.30
C GLN A 30 -50.82 46.18 61.14
N LEU A 31 -50.21 45.74 62.23
CA LEU A 31 -48.93 45.02 62.18
C LEU A 31 -49.09 43.64 61.54
N ALA A 32 -50.16 42.92 61.86
CA ALA A 32 -50.48 41.65 61.22
C ALA A 32 -50.74 41.83 59.71
N ASP A 33 -51.51 42.85 59.32
CA ASP A 33 -51.78 43.19 57.92
C ASP A 33 -50.48 43.56 57.18
N THR A 34 -49.60 44.33 57.81
CA THR A 34 -48.28 44.68 57.27
C THR A 34 -47.40 43.44 57.08
N MET A 35 -47.43 42.51 58.05
CA MET A 35 -46.72 41.24 57.94
C MET A 35 -47.28 40.39 56.78
N TYR A 36 -48.60 40.29 56.67
CA TYR A 36 -49.26 39.58 55.56
C TYR A 36 -48.86 40.16 54.21
N GLU A 37 -48.88 41.49 54.08
CA GLU A 37 -48.53 42.17 52.84
C GLU A 37 -47.05 42.00 52.48
N LYS A 38 -46.14 42.08 53.46
CA LYS A 38 -44.71 41.83 53.24
C LYS A 38 -44.43 40.39 52.86
N VAL A 39 -45.05 39.42 53.53
CA VAL A 39 -44.91 37.99 53.21
C VAL A 39 -45.47 37.71 51.80
N ALA A 40 -46.63 38.28 51.46
CA ALA A 40 -47.20 38.16 50.12
C ALA A 40 -46.27 38.74 49.05
N SER A 41 -45.73 39.95 49.27
CA SER A 41 -44.79 40.59 48.35
C SER A 41 -43.49 39.81 48.19
N TYR A 42 -42.98 39.22 49.28
CA TYR A 42 -41.78 38.38 49.25
C TYR A 42 -42.02 37.09 48.45
N LEU A 43 -43.12 36.38 48.74
CA LEU A 43 -43.46 35.15 48.03
C LEU A 43 -43.69 35.42 46.54
N GLN A 44 -44.37 36.53 46.21
CA GLN A 44 -44.55 36.95 44.82
C GLN A 44 -43.20 37.20 44.13
N GLY A 45 -42.29 37.94 44.78
CA GLY A 45 -40.95 38.17 44.26
C GLY A 45 -40.11 36.89 44.10
N GLN A 46 -40.25 35.91 45.01
CA GLN A 46 -39.60 34.60 44.89
C GLN A 46 -40.14 33.82 43.69
N ILE A 47 -41.46 33.84 43.49
CA ILE A 47 -42.11 33.18 42.35
C ILE A 47 -41.67 33.85 41.04
N ASP A 48 -41.70 35.18 40.97
CA ASP A 48 -41.30 35.93 39.78
C ASP A 48 -39.82 35.74 39.44
N GLY A 49 -38.95 35.72 40.46
CA GLY A 49 -37.54 35.40 40.31
C GLY A 49 -37.34 33.98 39.76
N THR A 50 -38.03 33.01 40.34
CA THR A 50 -37.98 31.61 39.88
C THR A 50 -38.46 31.47 38.43
N ILE A 51 -39.53 32.18 38.04
CA ILE A 51 -40.04 32.19 36.66
C ILE A 51 -38.99 32.76 35.69
N ALA A 52 -38.32 33.85 36.06
CA ALA A 52 -37.28 34.45 35.24
C ALA A 52 -36.07 33.52 35.04
N GLU A 53 -35.65 32.83 36.10
CA GLU A 53 -34.59 31.82 36.04
C GLU A 53 -34.94 30.66 35.11
N TYR A 54 -36.19 30.15 35.17
CA TYR A 54 -36.65 29.09 34.27
C TYR A 54 -36.67 29.54 32.80
N LYS A 55 -37.08 30.78 32.51
CA LYS A 55 -37.05 31.32 31.13
C LYS A 55 -35.62 31.42 30.60
N LEU A 56 -34.69 31.90 31.43
CA LEU A 56 -33.28 31.94 31.05
C LEU A 56 -32.74 30.54 30.76
N LEU A 57 -33.12 29.55 31.59
CA LEU A 57 -32.70 28.16 31.40
C LEU A 57 -33.26 27.58 30.09
N GLU A 58 -34.50 27.90 29.74
CA GLU A 58 -35.13 27.55 28.46
C GLU A 58 -34.37 28.17 27.28
N ASP A 59 -34.08 29.47 27.34
CA ASP A 59 -33.31 30.16 26.30
C ASP A 59 -31.91 29.58 26.12
N MET A 60 -31.20 29.29 27.23
CA MET A 60 -29.89 28.66 27.20
C MET A 60 -29.96 27.25 26.61
N ASN A 61 -30.99 26.47 26.94
CA ASN A 61 -31.20 25.14 26.37
C ASN A 61 -31.47 25.22 24.86
N ASN A 62 -32.28 26.19 24.42
CA ASN A 62 -32.55 26.41 22.99
C ASN A 62 -31.27 26.77 22.22
N VAL A 63 -30.48 27.71 22.74
CA VAL A 63 -29.19 28.09 22.14
C VAL A 63 -28.21 26.90 22.14
N THR A 64 -28.19 26.12 23.22
CA THR A 64 -27.34 24.92 23.31
C THR A 64 -27.75 23.87 22.29
N GLY A 65 -29.05 23.63 22.11
CA GLY A 65 -29.58 22.75 21.07
C GLY A 65 -29.13 23.18 19.68
N GLN A 66 -29.29 24.47 19.34
CA GLN A 66 -28.83 25.01 18.07
C GLN A 66 -27.32 24.80 17.85
N ARG A 67 -26.49 24.97 18.89
CA ARG A 67 -25.05 24.75 18.78
C ARG A 67 -24.69 23.29 18.50
N TYR A 68 -25.44 22.34 19.05
CA TYR A 68 -25.25 20.93 18.71
C TYR A 68 -25.64 20.65 17.26
N ASP A 69 -26.69 21.27 16.74
CA ASP A 69 -27.09 21.13 15.33
C ASP A 69 -26.06 21.72 14.38
N ASP A 70 -25.55 22.93 14.66
CA ASP A 70 -24.50 23.57 13.89
C ASP A 70 -23.23 22.70 13.88
N MET A 71 -22.83 22.18 15.05
CA MET A 71 -21.64 21.33 15.18
C MET A 71 -21.80 20.01 14.44
N LYS A 72 -23.01 19.43 14.45
CA LYS A 72 -23.35 18.24 13.65
C LYS A 72 -23.23 18.52 12.15
N GLN A 73 -23.65 19.70 11.70
CA GLN A 73 -23.50 20.10 10.30
C GLN A 73 -22.02 20.30 9.91
N VAL A 74 -21.22 20.90 10.78
CA VAL A 74 -19.76 21.03 10.55
C VAL A 74 -19.12 19.65 10.47
N ALA A 75 -19.42 18.75 11.41
CA ALA A 75 -18.88 17.39 11.44
C ALA A 75 -19.27 16.59 10.19
N SER A 76 -20.52 16.68 9.75
CA SER A 76 -20.98 16.01 8.53
C SER A 76 -20.26 16.57 7.29
N GLY A 77 -20.10 17.89 7.19
CA GLY A 77 -19.34 18.53 6.12
C GLY A 77 -17.88 18.08 6.05
N VAL A 78 -17.22 17.93 7.21
CA VAL A 78 -15.86 17.37 7.30
C VAL A 78 -15.83 15.91 6.83
N ALA A 79 -16.77 15.08 7.28
CA ALA A 79 -16.87 13.68 6.87
C ALA A 79 -17.07 13.54 5.36
N THR A 80 -17.93 14.36 4.76
CA THR A 80 -18.12 14.39 3.30
C THR A 80 -16.83 14.76 2.56
N LYS A 81 -16.13 15.82 2.98
CA LYS A 81 -14.86 16.23 2.37
C LYS A 81 -13.80 15.13 2.48
N LEU A 82 -13.71 14.46 3.63
CA LEU A 82 -12.78 13.36 3.84
C LEU A 82 -13.09 12.18 2.91
N SER A 83 -14.37 11.82 2.75
CA SER A 83 -14.80 10.79 1.82
C SER A 83 -14.43 11.11 0.37
N GLN A 84 -14.67 12.36 -0.06
CA GLN A 84 -14.30 12.83 -1.40
C GLN A 84 -12.78 12.78 -1.63
N LEU A 85 -11.98 13.23 -0.65
CA LEU A 85 -10.52 13.16 -0.73
C LEU A 85 -10.03 11.71 -0.83
N ASN A 86 -10.60 10.82 -0.02
CA ASN A 86 -10.27 9.41 -0.06
C ASN A 86 -10.57 8.79 -1.42
N GLN A 87 -11.76 9.07 -2.00
CA GLN A 87 -12.12 8.60 -3.33
C GLN A 87 -11.18 9.13 -4.43
N LYS A 88 -10.74 10.39 -4.33
CA LYS A 88 -9.75 10.95 -5.26
C LYS A 88 -8.40 10.26 -5.11
N CYS A 89 -7.93 9.99 -3.89
CA CYS A 89 -6.68 9.28 -3.64
C CYS A 89 -6.72 7.84 -4.18
N THR A 90 -7.82 7.12 -3.98
CA THR A 90 -7.96 5.75 -4.52
C THR A 90 -8.03 5.73 -6.04
N PHE A 91 -8.68 6.72 -6.66
CA PHE A 91 -8.69 6.86 -8.12
C PHE A 91 -7.28 7.19 -8.66
N ALA A 92 -6.56 8.10 -8.00
CA ALA A 92 -5.20 8.46 -8.38
C ALA A 92 -4.24 7.27 -8.27
N SER A 93 -4.36 6.45 -7.22
CA SER A 93 -3.53 5.24 -7.07
C SER A 93 -3.86 4.16 -8.11
N PHE A 94 -5.15 3.96 -8.42
CA PHE A 94 -5.58 3.03 -9.46
C PHE A 94 -5.05 3.44 -10.83
N THR A 95 -5.26 4.71 -11.23
CA THR A 95 -4.79 5.22 -12.51
C THR A 95 -3.27 5.14 -12.59
N SER A 96 -2.53 5.57 -11.56
CA SER A 96 -1.07 5.46 -11.52
C SER A 96 -0.59 4.01 -11.72
N THR A 97 -1.22 3.04 -11.04
CA THR A 97 -0.87 1.62 -11.19
C THR A 97 -1.14 1.12 -12.61
N SER A 98 -2.28 1.51 -13.20
CA SER A 98 -2.64 1.18 -14.57
C SER A 98 -1.65 1.77 -15.60
N TRP A 99 -1.29 3.05 -15.46
CA TRP A 99 -0.28 3.70 -16.31
C TRP A 99 1.08 3.02 -16.18
N MET A 100 1.51 2.68 -14.96
CA MET A 100 2.76 1.95 -14.73
C MET A 100 2.75 0.55 -15.37
N ALA A 101 1.65 -0.19 -15.27
CA ALA A 101 1.51 -1.48 -15.93
C ALA A 101 1.65 -1.36 -17.46
N LYS A 102 0.97 -0.37 -18.04
CA LYS A 102 1.04 -0.11 -19.49
C LYS A 102 2.44 0.34 -19.94
N LEU A 103 3.13 1.14 -19.13
CA LEU A 103 4.51 1.53 -19.39
C LEU A 103 5.45 0.32 -19.34
N SER A 104 5.31 -0.55 -18.34
CA SER A 104 6.09 -1.79 -18.23
C SER A 104 5.91 -2.68 -19.46
N GLU A 105 4.67 -2.87 -19.90
CA GLU A 105 4.34 -3.65 -21.10
C GLU A 105 5.02 -3.07 -22.35
N VAL A 106 4.93 -1.76 -22.57
CA VAL A 106 5.55 -1.08 -23.72
C VAL A 106 7.08 -1.20 -23.68
N VAL A 107 7.69 -1.01 -22.51
CA VAL A 107 9.15 -1.11 -22.32
C VAL A 107 9.64 -2.53 -22.60
N LEU A 108 8.94 -3.56 -22.08
CA LEU A 108 9.27 -4.96 -22.33
C LEU A 108 9.13 -5.33 -23.80
N SER A 109 8.06 -4.86 -24.46
CA SER A 109 7.82 -5.08 -25.89
C SER A 109 8.94 -4.47 -26.76
N LYS A 110 9.33 -3.22 -26.49
CA LYS A 110 10.44 -2.56 -27.20
C LYS A 110 11.79 -3.23 -26.96
N ARG A 111 12.06 -3.69 -25.74
CA ARG A 111 13.29 -4.44 -25.42
C ARG A 111 13.34 -5.76 -26.18
N LEU A 112 12.25 -6.51 -26.21
CA LEU A 112 12.15 -7.77 -26.95
C LEU A 112 12.35 -7.55 -28.45
N GLU A 113 11.80 -6.48 -29.00
CA GLU A 113 12.00 -6.14 -30.42
C GLU A 113 13.46 -5.81 -30.73
N GLY A 114 14.13 -5.08 -29.84
CA GLY A 114 15.56 -4.81 -29.94
C GLY A 114 16.41 -6.09 -29.95
N THR A 115 16.13 -7.04 -29.06
CA THR A 115 16.87 -8.32 -28.98
C THR A 115 16.60 -9.21 -30.19
N LYS A 116 15.35 -9.27 -30.67
CA LYS A 116 14.99 -9.97 -31.93
C LYS A 116 15.77 -9.41 -33.11
N LYS A 117 15.79 -8.08 -33.27
CA LYS A 117 16.52 -7.42 -34.36
C LYS A 117 18.01 -7.73 -34.32
N LEU A 118 18.61 -7.71 -33.13
CA LEU A 118 20.03 -8.02 -32.97
C LEU A 118 20.34 -9.49 -33.30
N ARG A 119 19.47 -10.42 -32.90
CA ARG A 119 19.57 -11.85 -33.22
C ARG A 119 19.58 -12.07 -34.74
N VAL A 120 18.61 -11.49 -35.45
CA VAL A 120 18.53 -11.63 -36.91
C VAL A 120 19.79 -11.07 -37.58
N LYS A 121 20.28 -9.91 -37.13
CA LYS A 121 21.54 -9.35 -37.65
C LYS A 121 22.73 -10.28 -37.43
N PHE A 122 22.81 -10.90 -36.26
CA PHE A 122 23.89 -11.84 -35.94
C PHE A 122 23.82 -13.09 -36.81
N GLU A 123 22.63 -13.64 -37.02
CA GLU A 123 22.41 -14.84 -37.85
C GLU A 123 22.79 -14.60 -39.32
N VAL A 124 22.43 -13.44 -39.88
CA VAL A 124 22.82 -13.05 -41.24
C VAL A 124 24.33 -12.90 -41.37
N ALA A 125 24.99 -12.18 -40.45
CA ALA A 125 26.43 -11.98 -40.48
C ALA A 125 27.21 -13.31 -40.35
N LEU A 126 26.68 -14.25 -39.57
CA LEU A 126 27.25 -15.59 -39.44
C LEU A 126 27.13 -16.39 -40.74
N GLY A 127 26.01 -16.25 -41.45
CA GLY A 127 25.81 -16.82 -42.79
C GLY A 127 26.79 -16.25 -43.82
N GLU A 128 26.95 -14.93 -43.86
CA GLU A 128 27.92 -14.26 -44.75
C GLU A 128 29.36 -14.72 -44.48
N LEU A 129 29.73 -14.85 -43.20
CA LEU A 129 31.04 -15.38 -42.82
C LEU A 129 31.22 -16.82 -43.30
N HIS A 130 30.21 -17.67 -43.15
CA HIS A 130 30.26 -19.05 -43.64
C HIS A 130 30.40 -19.13 -45.17
N GLU A 131 29.67 -18.30 -45.91
CA GLU A 131 29.82 -18.17 -47.36
C GLU A 131 31.22 -17.66 -47.75
N SER A 132 31.79 -16.72 -46.98
CA SER A 132 33.15 -16.22 -47.22
C SER A 132 34.24 -17.26 -46.94
N LEU A 133 33.97 -18.21 -46.03
CA LEU A 133 34.91 -19.28 -45.67
C LEU A 133 34.89 -20.42 -46.68
N ARG A 134 33.75 -20.68 -47.34
CA ARG A 134 33.56 -21.73 -48.34
C ARG A 134 34.69 -21.86 -49.37
N PRO A 135 35.18 -20.80 -50.05
CA PRO A 135 36.24 -20.94 -51.04
C PRO A 135 37.57 -21.42 -50.45
N TYR A 136 37.89 -21.04 -49.20
CA TYR A 136 39.11 -21.50 -48.53
C TYR A 136 39.03 -22.98 -48.18
N LEU A 137 37.86 -23.46 -47.76
CA LEU A 137 37.63 -24.90 -47.51
C LEU A 137 37.78 -25.71 -48.79
N GLN A 138 37.20 -25.24 -49.90
CA GLN A 138 37.36 -25.90 -51.20
C GLN A 138 38.83 -25.94 -51.64
N GLN A 139 39.59 -24.87 -51.41
CA GLN A 139 41.03 -24.86 -51.70
C GLN A 139 41.80 -25.89 -50.86
N ILE A 140 41.42 -26.09 -49.59
CA ILE A 140 42.03 -27.13 -48.75
C ILE A 140 41.72 -28.51 -49.32
N ASP A 141 40.47 -28.78 -49.72
CA ASP A 141 40.08 -30.06 -50.32
C ASP A 141 40.85 -30.33 -51.63
N GLU A 142 41.06 -29.31 -52.47
CA GLU A 142 41.85 -29.41 -53.70
C GLU A 142 43.34 -29.72 -53.41
N ILE A 143 43.91 -29.11 -52.37
CA ILE A 143 45.29 -29.37 -51.94
C ILE A 143 45.42 -30.80 -51.40
N ASP A 144 44.46 -31.26 -50.60
CA ASP A 144 44.48 -32.61 -50.01
C ASP A 144 44.45 -33.69 -51.10
N GLU A 145 43.60 -33.52 -52.11
CA GLU A 145 43.57 -34.42 -53.27
C GLU A 145 44.88 -34.38 -54.08
N SER A 146 45.51 -33.20 -54.19
CA SER A 146 46.84 -33.10 -54.83
C SER A 146 47.93 -33.82 -54.02
N SER A 147 47.88 -33.74 -52.69
CA SER A 147 48.80 -34.44 -51.78
C SER A 147 48.63 -35.95 -51.91
N ARG A 148 47.39 -36.44 -51.92
CA ARG A 148 47.06 -37.86 -52.10
C ARG A 148 47.61 -38.42 -53.41
N ARG A 149 47.46 -37.70 -54.53
CA ARG A 149 48.03 -38.10 -55.82
C ARG A 149 49.56 -38.13 -55.80
N LEU A 150 50.17 -37.19 -55.08
CA LEU A 150 51.62 -37.13 -54.94
C LEU A 150 52.15 -38.30 -54.10
N GLU A 151 51.44 -38.69 -53.04
CA GLU A 151 51.72 -39.87 -52.22
C GLU A 151 51.59 -41.18 -53.02
N GLU A 152 50.56 -41.30 -53.87
CA GLU A 152 50.40 -42.44 -54.79
C GLU A 152 51.59 -42.53 -55.77
N ALA A 153 51.98 -41.41 -56.38
CA ALA A 153 53.13 -41.36 -57.28
C ALA A 153 54.45 -41.70 -56.58
N ALA A 154 54.65 -41.21 -55.35
CA ALA A 154 55.81 -41.54 -54.53
C ALA A 154 55.85 -43.03 -54.19
N THR A 155 54.70 -43.64 -53.88
CA THR A 155 54.57 -45.09 -53.63
C THR A 155 54.93 -45.90 -54.88
N ILE A 156 54.47 -45.47 -56.05
CA ILE A 156 54.83 -46.10 -57.33
C ILE A 156 56.34 -46.00 -57.58
N LEU A 157 56.94 -44.81 -57.37
CA LEU A 157 58.38 -44.63 -57.49
C LEU A 157 59.16 -45.52 -56.50
N ASP A 158 58.71 -45.62 -55.25
CA ASP A 158 59.30 -46.48 -54.23
C ASP A 158 59.25 -47.96 -54.64
N GLN A 159 58.17 -48.41 -55.27
CA GLN A 159 58.07 -49.76 -55.86
C GLN A 159 59.08 -49.96 -57.00
N TYR A 160 59.27 -48.98 -57.89
CA TYR A 160 60.28 -49.04 -58.94
C TYR A 160 61.71 -49.09 -58.37
N VAL A 161 62.02 -48.24 -57.39
CA VAL A 161 63.33 -48.20 -56.71
C VAL A 161 63.61 -49.52 -56.00
N THR A 162 62.63 -50.08 -55.29
CA THR A 162 62.74 -51.38 -54.61
C THR A 162 62.94 -52.53 -55.59
N SER A 163 62.24 -52.52 -56.72
CA SER A 163 62.38 -53.52 -57.79
C SER A 163 63.76 -53.47 -58.45
N LEU A 164 64.28 -52.26 -58.72
CA LEU A 164 65.64 -52.06 -59.22
C LEU A 164 66.70 -52.46 -58.17
N GLY A 165 66.50 -52.10 -56.91
CA GLY A 165 67.39 -52.46 -55.80
C GLY A 165 67.49 -53.96 -55.58
N SER A 166 66.36 -54.68 -55.66
CA SER A 166 66.35 -56.15 -55.56
C SER A 166 66.96 -56.86 -56.77
N LEU A 167 67.05 -56.22 -57.95
CA LEU A 167 67.85 -56.72 -59.08
C LEU A 167 69.36 -56.51 -58.89
N LEU A 168 69.76 -55.43 -58.22
CA LEU A 168 71.17 -55.08 -57.97
C LEU A 168 71.78 -55.84 -56.77
N LEU A 169 70.97 -56.21 -55.77
CA LEU A 169 71.40 -56.97 -54.59
C LEU A 169 71.90 -58.41 -54.86
N PRO A 170 71.28 -59.26 -55.71
CA PRO A 170 71.84 -60.56 -56.03
C PRO A 170 73.19 -60.42 -56.70
N SER A 171 73.40 -59.40 -57.54
CA SER A 171 74.71 -59.11 -58.14
C SER A 171 75.75 -58.66 -57.10
N LYS A 172 75.38 -57.80 -56.15
CA LYS A 172 76.29 -57.34 -55.07
C LYS A 172 76.68 -58.44 -54.08
N SER A 173 75.84 -59.47 -53.89
CA SER A 173 76.20 -60.67 -53.12
C SER A 173 77.33 -61.45 -53.81
N TYR A 174 77.28 -61.62 -55.14
CA TYR A 174 78.37 -62.26 -55.89
C TYR A 174 79.67 -61.45 -55.89
N TYR A 175 79.61 -60.11 -55.90
CA TYR A 175 80.83 -59.29 -55.82
C TYR A 175 81.48 -59.26 -54.42
N TRP A 176 80.72 -59.45 -53.34
CA TRP A 176 81.30 -59.59 -51.99
C TRP A 176 81.97 -60.95 -51.76
N TYR A 177 81.50 -62.02 -52.41
CA TYR A 177 82.12 -63.36 -52.35
C TYR A 177 83.31 -63.53 -53.33
N CYS A 178 83.48 -62.65 -54.33
CA CYS A 178 84.63 -62.69 -55.25
C CYS A 178 85.78 -61.73 -54.87
N LEU A 179 85.61 -60.88 -53.84
CA LEU A 179 86.63 -59.94 -53.38
C LEU A 179 87.25 -60.31 -52.01
N LEU A 180 87.01 -61.54 -51.54
CA LEU A 180 87.70 -62.20 -50.41
C LEU A 180 88.42 -63.45 -50.93
#